data_AF-A0A9P1E6W8-F1
#
_entry.id   AF-A0A9P1E6W8-F1
#
_cell.length_a   1.000
_cell.length_b   1.000
_cell.length_c   1.000
_cell.angle_alpha   90.00
_cell.angle_beta   90.00
_cell.angle_gamma   90.00
#
_symmetry.space_group_name_H-M   'P 1'
#
loop_
_entity.id
_entity.type
_entity.pdbx_description
1 polymer ?
#
loop_
_entity_poly.entity_id
_entity_poly.type
_entity_poly.pdbx_seq_one_letter_code
_entity_poly.pdbx_strand_id
1 'polypeptide(L)'
;MAASGNASPPQPHFLNGLQPEQSSPPDGVMDKFRLYETRANFYLIGRNKSRTYWRVLKIDGMEPSELNVREDSTTYTASECSDLLKRIHEGNRSTGGLKLVTTCYGIVGFIKFLGPYYMVLITKRKQIGDICGHTIYAISKSEIIPLLSSSVQSKMANYKSECRYKKLMCMVDLTKDFFFSYSYHIMRSLQKNMCDNETGQVPYDTMFVWNEFLTRGIRNIICNTFWTVALVYGFFKQSSISISGRYFKLALIARRSRHYAGMRYLKRGVNEKGRVANDVETEQIVVEDAVEGFPMQISSVVQNRGSIPLFWSQETSRLNIKPDITLSKRDQTYKATRLHFENLSKRYGNPIIILNLIKTHEKKPRESVLRTEFANAIESINNDLSEEHRLKFLHWDLHKH
;
A
#
# COMPACT_ATOMS: atom_id res chain seq x y z
N MET A 1 -35.83 50.32 42.75
CA MET A 1 -34.92 50.95 41.76
C MET A 1 -33.91 49.93 41.32
N ALA A 2 -33.59 49.94 40.02
CA ALA A 2 -32.61 49.15 39.27
C ALA A 2 -32.90 47.65 39.09
N ALA A 3 -33.38 47.33 37.87
CA ALA A 3 -33.52 45.99 37.32
C ALA A 3 -32.17 45.49 36.77
N SER A 4 -31.86 44.21 37.04
CA SER A 4 -30.70 43.48 36.54
C SER A 4 -31.05 42.74 35.24
N GLY A 5 -30.29 43.02 34.18
CA GLY A 5 -30.38 42.31 32.91
C GLY A 5 -29.47 41.08 32.88
N ASN A 6 -30.07 39.89 32.78
CA ASN A 6 -29.38 38.64 32.46
C ASN A 6 -29.28 38.50 30.93
N ALA A 7 -28.07 38.50 30.38
CA ALA A 7 -27.83 38.12 28.99
C ALA A 7 -27.55 36.61 28.90
N SER A 8 -28.41 35.87 28.20
CA SER A 8 -28.24 34.45 27.90
C SER A 8 -27.25 34.22 26.76
N PRO A 9 -26.52 33.08 26.74
CA PRO A 9 -25.62 32.75 25.63
C PRO A 9 -26.40 32.34 24.37
N PRO A 10 -25.83 32.55 23.16
CA PRO A 10 -26.52 32.22 21.91
C PRO A 10 -26.63 30.71 21.72
N GLN A 11 -27.81 30.26 21.29
CA GLN A 11 -28.08 28.86 20.92
C GLN A 11 -27.30 28.46 19.65
N PRO A 12 -26.88 27.19 19.52
CA PRO A 12 -26.25 26.69 18.31
C PRO A 12 -27.29 26.62 17.17
N HIS A 13 -26.96 27.25 16.05
CA HIS A 13 -27.72 27.12 14.81
C HIS A 13 -27.74 25.65 14.36
N PHE A 14 -28.93 25.05 14.35
CA PHE A 14 -29.18 23.78 13.70
C PHE A 14 -28.94 23.94 12.19
N LEU A 15 -27.90 23.29 11.67
CA LEU A 15 -27.71 23.09 10.24
C LEU A 15 -28.80 22.13 9.75
N ASN A 16 -29.82 22.71 9.12
CA ASN A 16 -30.87 21.97 8.44
C ASN A 16 -30.28 21.06 7.36
N GLY A 17 -30.70 19.80 7.44
CA GLY A 17 -30.69 18.74 6.41
C GLY A 17 -29.95 19.01 5.12
N LEU A 18 -28.70 18.56 5.04
CA LEU A 18 -28.15 18.06 3.78
C LEU A 18 -28.73 16.65 3.58
N GLN A 19 -29.74 16.54 2.71
CA GLN A 19 -30.01 15.27 2.04
C GLN A 19 -28.69 14.82 1.39
N PRO A 20 -28.32 13.54 1.49
CA PRO A 20 -27.19 13.06 0.69
C PRO A 20 -27.64 13.12 -0.76
N GLU A 21 -27.20 14.16 -1.47
CA GLU A 21 -27.16 14.11 -2.93
C GLU A 21 -26.51 12.78 -3.30
N GLN A 22 -27.26 11.95 -4.01
CA GLN A 22 -26.72 10.75 -4.64
C GLN A 22 -25.64 11.23 -5.60
N SER A 23 -24.41 11.28 -5.12
CA SER A 23 -23.25 11.50 -5.95
C SER A 23 -23.27 10.40 -7.01
N SER A 24 -23.44 10.80 -8.26
CA SER A 24 -23.15 9.96 -9.41
C SER A 24 -21.80 9.27 -9.15
N PRO A 25 -21.66 7.96 -9.40
CA PRO A 25 -20.43 7.25 -9.08
C PRO A 25 -19.26 7.98 -9.77
N PRO A 26 -18.14 8.21 -9.07
CA PRO A 26 -16.98 8.85 -9.68
C PRO A 26 -16.59 8.06 -10.94
N ASP A 27 -16.17 8.79 -11.98
CA ASP A 27 -15.74 8.26 -13.28
C ASP A 27 -15.21 6.83 -13.16
N GLY A 28 -15.96 5.91 -13.77
CA GLY A 28 -16.08 4.57 -13.26
C GLY A 28 -14.74 3.85 -13.01
N VAL A 29 -14.73 3.10 -11.93
CA VAL A 29 -13.64 2.21 -11.61
C VAL A 29 -13.61 1.06 -12.63
N MET A 30 -12.51 0.94 -13.37
CA MET A 30 -12.23 -0.22 -14.20
C MET A 30 -11.79 -1.40 -13.34
N ASP A 31 -12.37 -2.57 -13.55
CA ASP A 31 -12.15 -3.71 -12.65
C ASP A 31 -11.93 -5.04 -13.36
N LYS A 32 -12.03 -5.06 -14.69
CA LYS A 32 -11.74 -6.23 -15.52
C LYS A 32 -11.13 -5.83 -16.84
N PHE A 33 -10.08 -6.55 -17.22
CA PHE A 33 -9.28 -6.26 -18.39
C PHE A 33 -9.05 -7.52 -19.22
N ARG A 34 -8.89 -7.32 -20.53
CA ARG A 34 -8.48 -8.38 -21.47
C ARG A 34 -7.21 -7.95 -22.17
N LEU A 35 -6.16 -8.76 -22.04
CA LEU A 35 -4.90 -8.52 -22.71
C LEU A 35 -4.86 -9.29 -24.03
N TYR A 36 -4.57 -8.56 -25.09
CA TYR A 36 -4.33 -9.10 -26.41
C TYR A 36 -2.89 -8.80 -26.86
N GLU A 37 -2.39 -9.62 -27.78
CA GLU A 37 -1.06 -9.50 -28.37
C GLU A 37 -1.17 -9.59 -29.89
N THR A 38 -0.40 -8.75 -30.57
CA THR A 38 0.02 -8.95 -31.96
C THR A 38 1.53 -9.15 -32.00
N ARG A 39 2.10 -9.41 -33.18
CA ARG A 39 3.57 -9.56 -33.31
C ARG A 39 4.36 -8.38 -32.75
N ALA A 40 3.82 -7.16 -32.79
CA ALA A 40 4.54 -5.94 -32.45
C ALA A 40 4.05 -5.23 -31.18
N ASN A 41 2.82 -5.49 -30.72
CA ASN A 41 2.20 -4.71 -29.65
C ASN A 41 1.30 -5.56 -28.76
N PHE A 42 1.10 -5.09 -27.54
CA PHE A 42 0.06 -5.56 -26.65
C PHE A 42 -1.06 -4.52 -26.54
N TYR A 43 -2.29 -5.00 -26.38
CA TYR A 43 -3.48 -4.17 -26.21
C TYR A 43 -4.24 -4.65 -24.97
N LEU A 44 -4.36 -3.78 -23.97
CA LEU A 44 -5.14 -4.05 -22.77
C LEU A 44 -6.46 -3.30 -22.86
N ILE A 45 -7.55 -4.07 -22.90
CA ILE A 45 -8.91 -3.54 -22.99
C ILE A 45 -9.52 -3.55 -21.60
N GLY A 46 -9.71 -2.37 -21.02
CA GLY A 46 -10.34 -2.19 -19.71
C GLY A 46 -11.83 -1.92 -19.83
N ARG A 47 -12.59 -2.42 -18.86
CA ARG A 47 -14.02 -2.09 -18.71
C ARG A 47 -14.40 -1.96 -17.25
N ASN A 48 -15.48 -1.23 -17.01
CA ASN A 48 -16.09 -1.12 -15.69
C ASN A 48 -17.04 -2.31 -15.38
N LYS A 49 -17.53 -2.32 -14.13
CA LYS A 49 -18.46 -3.35 -13.63
C LYS A 49 -19.80 -3.35 -14.38
N SER A 50 -20.38 -2.16 -14.59
CA SER A 50 -21.67 -1.99 -15.27
C SER A 50 -21.61 -2.21 -16.78
N ARG A 51 -20.41 -2.36 -17.36
CA ARG A 51 -20.19 -2.54 -18.80
C ARG A 51 -20.79 -1.39 -19.62
N THR A 52 -20.66 -0.18 -19.11
CA THR A 52 -21.14 1.02 -19.80
C THR A 52 -20.07 1.66 -20.67
N TYR A 53 -18.79 1.44 -20.38
CA TYR A 53 -17.71 1.90 -21.24
C TYR A 53 -16.44 1.03 -21.19
N TRP A 54 -15.64 1.17 -22.25
CA TRP A 54 -14.38 0.48 -22.48
C TRP A 54 -13.28 1.50 -22.80
N ARG A 55 -12.05 1.19 -22.36
CA ARG A 55 -10.85 1.93 -22.71
C ARG A 55 -9.79 1.01 -23.27
N VAL A 56 -8.87 1.58 -24.04
CA VAL A 56 -7.78 0.83 -24.69
C VAL A 56 -6.44 1.39 -24.26
N LEU A 57 -5.57 0.49 -23.78
CA LEU A 57 -4.17 0.79 -23.54
C LEU A 57 -3.32 0.00 -24.53
N LYS A 58 -2.51 0.73 -25.31
CA LYS A 58 -1.53 0.14 -26.23
C LYS A 58 -0.16 0.13 -25.56
N ILE A 59 0.54 -1.00 -25.63
CA ILE A 59 1.89 -1.18 -25.10
C ILE A 59 2.76 -1.68 -26.26
N ASP A 60 3.86 -0.99 -26.51
CA ASP A 60 4.83 -1.40 -27.52
C ASP A 60 5.58 -2.67 -27.07
N GLY A 61 5.65 -3.66 -27.96
CA GLY A 61 6.38 -4.91 -27.73
C GLY A 61 7.67 -5.03 -28.52
N MET A 62 8.03 -4.03 -29.34
CA MET A 62 9.23 -4.05 -30.20
C MET A 62 10.41 -3.32 -29.59
N GLU A 63 10.20 -2.32 -28.75
CA GLU A 63 11.27 -1.57 -28.08
C GLU A 63 11.68 -2.27 -26.76
N PRO A 64 12.86 -2.91 -26.67
CA PRO A 64 13.26 -3.62 -25.47
C PRO A 64 13.79 -2.69 -24.36
N SER A 65 14.18 -1.46 -24.70
CA SER A 65 14.92 -0.59 -23.78
C SER A 65 14.02 0.28 -22.93
N GLU A 66 12.90 0.73 -23.48
CA GLU A 66 12.01 1.70 -22.86
C GLU A 66 10.57 1.18 -22.78
N LEU A 67 9.86 1.62 -21.75
CA LEU A 67 8.45 1.28 -21.59
C LEU A 67 7.61 2.28 -22.37
N ASN A 68 7.16 1.89 -23.56
CA ASN A 68 6.30 2.72 -24.40
C ASN A 68 4.84 2.30 -24.25
N VAL A 69 4.06 3.14 -23.58
CA VAL A 69 2.65 2.89 -23.29
C VAL A 69 1.83 4.11 -23.70
N ARG A 70 0.69 3.89 -24.35
CA ARG A 70 -0.23 4.95 -24.77
C ARG A 70 -1.67 4.56 -24.46
N GLU A 71 -2.38 5.42 -23.74
CA GLU A 71 -3.83 5.30 -23.57
C GLU A 71 -4.53 5.95 -24.75
N ASP A 72 -5.52 5.26 -25.31
CA ASP A 72 -6.45 5.85 -26.25
C ASP A 72 -7.42 6.75 -25.49
N SER A 73 -7.51 8.02 -25.87
CA SER A 73 -8.39 9.00 -25.24
C SER A 73 -9.87 8.70 -25.48
N THR A 74 -10.19 7.85 -26.45
CA THR A 74 -11.56 7.51 -26.83
C THR A 74 -12.17 6.54 -25.81
N THR A 75 -13.38 6.86 -25.37
CA THR A 75 -14.20 5.95 -24.58
C THR A 75 -15.15 5.20 -25.52
N TYR A 76 -15.11 3.86 -25.47
CA TYR A 76 -15.82 3.00 -26.41
C TYR A 76 -17.04 2.35 -25.76
N THR A 77 -18.07 2.09 -26.56
CA THR A 77 -19.13 1.11 -26.25
C THR A 77 -18.66 -0.32 -26.52
N ALA A 78 -19.48 -1.31 -26.14
CA ALA A 78 -19.17 -2.72 -26.37
C ALA A 78 -18.99 -3.06 -27.86
N SER A 79 -19.87 -2.54 -28.72
CA SER A 79 -19.86 -2.77 -30.18
C SER A 79 -18.64 -2.12 -30.82
N GLU A 80 -18.40 -0.83 -30.55
CA GLU A 80 -17.27 -0.09 -31.12
C GLU A 80 -15.93 -0.72 -30.71
N CYS A 81 -15.81 -1.17 -29.46
CA CYS A 81 -14.62 -1.86 -28.99
C CYS A 81 -14.45 -3.21 -29.71
N SER A 82 -15.54 -3.95 -29.94
CA SER A 82 -15.49 -5.18 -30.72
C SER A 82 -15.02 -4.93 -32.16
N ASP A 83 -15.49 -3.87 -32.80
CA ASP A 83 -15.12 -3.54 -34.18
C ASP A 83 -13.68 -3.00 -34.28
N LEU A 84 -13.21 -2.27 -33.27
CA LEU A 84 -11.80 -1.92 -33.13
C LEU A 84 -10.91 -3.18 -33.08
N LEU A 85 -11.25 -4.15 -32.24
CA LEU A 85 -10.48 -5.40 -32.12
C LEU A 85 -10.47 -6.21 -33.43
N LYS A 86 -11.58 -6.23 -34.17
CA LYS A 86 -11.64 -6.85 -35.51
C LYS A 86 -10.70 -6.16 -36.48
N ARG A 87 -10.73 -4.83 -36.56
CA ARG A 87 -9.83 -4.06 -37.44
C ARG A 87 -8.36 -4.29 -37.11
N ILE A 88 -8.01 -4.32 -35.82
CA ILE A 88 -6.63 -4.65 -35.39
C ILE A 88 -6.26 -6.08 -35.81
N HIS A 89 -7.16 -7.04 -35.64
CA HIS A 89 -6.93 -8.43 -36.04
C HIS A 89 -6.68 -8.56 -37.54
N GLU A 90 -7.55 -7.96 -38.37
CA GLU A 90 -7.46 -7.98 -39.82
C GLU A 90 -6.17 -7.30 -40.32
N GLY A 91 -5.83 -6.13 -39.77
CA GLY A 91 -4.60 -5.41 -40.09
C GLY A 91 -3.31 -6.16 -39.72
N ASN A 92 -3.40 -7.14 -38.82
CA ASN A 92 -2.25 -7.97 -38.40
C ASN A 92 -2.34 -9.41 -38.93
N ARG A 93 -3.29 -9.74 -39.80
CA ARG A 93 -3.56 -11.13 -40.25
C ARG A 93 -2.33 -11.82 -40.85
N SER A 94 -1.51 -11.09 -41.60
CA SER A 94 -0.25 -11.58 -42.18
C SER A 94 0.81 -11.99 -41.14
N THR A 95 0.71 -11.50 -39.90
CA THR A 95 1.63 -11.80 -38.80
C THR A 95 0.98 -12.64 -37.69
N GLY A 96 -0.15 -13.27 -37.98
CA GLY A 96 -0.89 -14.14 -37.05
C GLY A 96 -2.06 -13.47 -36.33
N GLY A 97 -2.40 -12.24 -36.69
CA GLY A 97 -3.55 -11.50 -36.19
C GLY A 97 -3.44 -11.06 -34.74
N LEU A 98 -4.57 -10.63 -34.18
CA LEU A 98 -4.73 -10.32 -32.76
C LEU A 98 -5.11 -11.58 -31.99
N LYS A 99 -4.35 -11.90 -30.94
CA LYS A 99 -4.55 -13.08 -30.08
C LYS A 99 -4.88 -12.66 -28.65
N LEU A 100 -5.85 -13.32 -28.03
CA LEU A 100 -6.11 -13.14 -26.61
C LEU A 100 -5.03 -13.85 -25.79
N VAL A 101 -4.35 -13.11 -24.93
CA VAL A 101 -3.32 -13.65 -24.02
C VAL A 101 -3.95 -14.11 -22.73
N THR A 102 -4.63 -13.20 -22.02
CA THR A 102 -5.25 -13.52 -20.73
C THR A 102 -6.33 -12.51 -20.36
N THR A 103 -7.16 -12.88 -19.37
CA THR A 103 -8.03 -11.94 -18.66
C THR A 103 -7.36 -11.58 -17.34
N CYS A 104 -7.33 -10.31 -16.99
CA CYS A 104 -6.74 -9.83 -15.76
C CYS A 104 -7.63 -8.80 -15.05
N TYR A 105 -7.22 -8.47 -13.83
CA TYR A 105 -7.97 -7.66 -12.88
C TYR A 105 -7.15 -6.44 -12.41
N GLY A 106 -6.08 -6.11 -13.13
CA GLY A 106 -5.24 -4.95 -12.85
C GLY A 106 -3.77 -5.24 -13.12
N ILE A 107 -3.04 -4.18 -13.44
CA ILE A 107 -1.59 -4.20 -13.58
C ILE A 107 -0.95 -4.00 -12.20
N VAL A 108 -0.12 -4.94 -11.78
CA VAL A 108 0.74 -4.79 -10.59
C VAL A 108 1.90 -3.86 -10.91
N GLY A 109 2.42 -3.91 -12.13
CA GLY A 109 3.37 -2.94 -12.66
C GLY A 109 4.26 -3.55 -13.73
N PHE A 110 5.28 -2.79 -14.10
CA PHE A 110 6.30 -3.16 -15.08
C PHE A 110 7.65 -3.23 -14.39
N ILE A 111 8.46 -4.22 -14.78
CA ILE A 111 9.82 -4.38 -14.26
C ILE A 111 10.77 -4.69 -15.39
N LYS A 112 11.91 -4.00 -15.41
CA LYS A 112 13.03 -4.29 -16.29
C LYS A 112 14.17 -4.87 -15.46
N PHE A 113 14.77 -5.95 -15.94
CA PHE A 113 15.98 -6.51 -15.37
C PHE A 113 17.17 -6.10 -16.24
N LEU A 114 17.76 -7.02 -17.00
CA LEU A 114 18.82 -6.74 -17.96
C LEU A 114 18.30 -6.71 -19.41
N GLY A 115 17.17 -7.37 -19.66
CA GLY A 115 16.54 -7.48 -20.96
C GLY A 115 15.27 -6.62 -21.10
N PRO A 116 14.22 -7.15 -21.77
CA PRO A 116 12.98 -6.42 -22.00
C PRO A 116 12.21 -6.21 -20.69
N TYR A 117 11.24 -5.31 -20.74
CA TYR A 117 10.26 -5.17 -19.66
C TYR A 117 9.37 -6.42 -19.53
N TYR A 118 8.98 -6.70 -18.29
CA TYR A 118 7.93 -7.64 -17.95
C TYR A 118 6.75 -6.89 -17.37
N MET A 119 5.56 -7.29 -17.79
CA MET A 119 4.30 -6.84 -17.22
C MET A 119 3.82 -7.86 -16.18
N VAL A 120 3.53 -7.39 -14.97
CA VAL A 120 3.02 -8.22 -13.88
C VAL A 120 1.52 -7.96 -13.73
N LEU A 121 0.70 -9.01 -13.85
CA LEU A 121 -0.75 -8.93 -13.89
C LEU A 121 -1.41 -9.76 -12.78
N ILE A 122 -2.56 -9.30 -12.30
CA ILE A 122 -3.46 -10.09 -11.46
C ILE A 122 -4.43 -10.84 -12.36
N THR A 123 -4.34 -12.17 -12.45
CA THR A 123 -5.22 -12.98 -13.30
C THR A 123 -6.37 -13.64 -12.54
N LYS A 124 -6.27 -13.73 -11.21
CA LYS A 124 -7.40 -14.05 -10.33
C LYS A 124 -7.32 -13.25 -9.03
N ARG A 125 -8.49 -12.84 -8.53
CA ARG A 125 -8.66 -12.16 -7.25
C ARG A 125 -9.81 -12.78 -6.46
N LYS A 126 -9.79 -12.64 -5.15
CA LYS A 126 -10.85 -13.07 -4.23
C LYS A 126 -11.25 -11.90 -3.35
N GLN A 127 -12.55 -11.67 -3.18
CA GLN A 127 -13.03 -10.71 -2.19
C GLN A 127 -12.76 -11.24 -0.77
N ILE A 128 -12.18 -10.40 0.08
CA ILE A 128 -11.81 -10.75 1.46
C ILE A 128 -12.54 -9.91 2.51
N GLY A 129 -13.22 -8.84 2.10
CA GLY A 129 -14.04 -8.00 2.96
C GLY A 129 -14.52 -6.74 2.24
N ASP A 130 -15.13 -5.84 3.00
CA ASP A 130 -15.54 -4.51 2.56
C ASP A 130 -15.34 -3.46 3.66
N ILE A 131 -15.07 -2.22 3.28
CA ILE A 131 -15.00 -1.07 4.20
C ILE A 131 -15.90 0.00 3.61
N CYS A 132 -16.95 0.42 4.32
CA CYS A 132 -17.92 1.42 3.87
C CYS A 132 -18.46 1.14 2.45
N GLY A 133 -18.78 -0.12 2.14
CA GLY A 133 -19.25 -0.54 0.81
C GLY A 133 -18.15 -0.72 -0.25
N HIS A 134 -16.91 -0.32 0.03
CA HIS A 134 -15.78 -0.55 -0.87
C HIS A 134 -15.20 -1.94 -0.69
N THR A 135 -15.21 -2.73 -1.75
CA THR A 135 -14.72 -4.11 -1.70
C THR A 135 -13.19 -4.17 -1.62
N ILE A 136 -12.69 -5.04 -0.74
CA ILE A 136 -11.27 -5.36 -0.59
C ILE A 136 -10.99 -6.74 -1.19
N TYR A 137 -9.91 -6.85 -1.97
CA TYR A 137 -9.54 -8.04 -2.70
C TYR A 137 -8.14 -8.54 -2.31
N ALA A 138 -8.00 -9.85 -2.17
CA ALA A 138 -6.71 -10.54 -2.19
C ALA A 138 -6.40 -11.05 -3.61
N ILE A 139 -5.12 -11.19 -3.92
CA ILE A 139 -4.66 -11.80 -5.17
C ILE A 139 -4.71 -13.33 -5.00
N SER A 140 -5.33 -14.03 -5.94
CA SER A 140 -5.37 -15.50 -5.94
C SER A 140 -4.48 -16.11 -7.03
N LYS A 141 -4.17 -15.34 -8.08
CA LYS A 141 -3.21 -15.73 -9.12
C LYS A 141 -2.64 -14.48 -9.78
N SER A 142 -1.33 -14.48 -10.01
CA SER A 142 -0.62 -13.47 -10.79
C SER A 142 0.20 -14.11 -11.90
N GLU A 143 0.45 -13.36 -12.97
CA GLU A 143 1.27 -13.80 -14.10
C GLU A 143 2.27 -12.70 -14.48
N ILE A 144 3.47 -13.12 -14.92
CA ILE A 144 4.53 -12.24 -15.39
C ILE A 144 4.73 -12.50 -16.88
N ILE A 145 4.40 -11.51 -17.71
CA ILE A 145 4.40 -11.61 -19.17
C ILE A 145 5.56 -10.75 -19.71
N PRO A 146 6.54 -11.32 -20.44
CA PRO A 146 7.55 -10.52 -21.11
C PRO A 146 6.92 -9.69 -22.24
N LEU A 147 7.31 -8.43 -22.39
CA LEU A 147 6.82 -7.56 -23.47
C LEU A 147 7.50 -7.83 -24.82
N LEU A 148 8.52 -8.67 -24.88
CA LEU A 148 9.20 -9.05 -26.12
C LEU A 148 8.85 -10.48 -26.52
N SER A 149 8.68 -10.71 -27.82
CA SER A 149 8.41 -12.04 -28.37
C SER A 149 9.49 -13.07 -27.97
N SER A 150 9.04 -14.28 -27.63
CA SER A 150 9.87 -15.39 -27.14
C SER A 150 11.00 -15.81 -28.09
N SER A 151 10.85 -15.54 -29.40
CA SER A 151 11.84 -15.87 -30.45
C SER A 151 13.11 -14.99 -30.38
N VAL A 152 13.01 -13.80 -29.80
CA VAL A 152 14.13 -12.84 -29.65
C VAL A 152 14.82 -13.02 -28.29
N GLN A 153 14.07 -13.47 -27.27
CA GLN A 153 14.55 -13.57 -25.88
C GLN A 153 15.66 -14.61 -25.67
N SER A 154 15.66 -15.71 -26.43
CA SER A 154 16.67 -16.79 -26.32
C SER A 154 18.06 -16.40 -26.85
N LYS A 155 18.17 -15.31 -27.62
CA LYS A 155 19.41 -14.82 -28.24
C LYS A 155 20.12 -13.73 -27.42
N MET A 156 19.60 -13.39 -26.25
CA MET A 156 20.13 -12.29 -25.44
C MET A 156 21.40 -12.70 -24.68
N ALA A 157 22.48 -11.92 -24.80
CA ALA A 157 23.78 -12.19 -24.18
C ALA A 157 23.71 -12.38 -22.65
N ASN A 158 22.70 -11.82 -21.99
CA ASN A 158 22.51 -11.85 -20.54
C ASN A 158 21.42 -12.82 -20.05
N TYR A 159 20.96 -13.76 -20.88
CA TYR A 159 19.80 -14.64 -20.58
C TYR A 159 19.89 -15.38 -19.23
N LYS A 160 21.09 -15.86 -18.84
CA LYS A 160 21.27 -16.56 -17.56
C LYS A 160 21.02 -15.64 -16.35
N SER A 161 21.59 -14.44 -16.37
CA SER A 161 21.43 -13.44 -15.31
C SER A 161 19.99 -12.90 -15.27
N GLU A 162 19.40 -12.69 -16.44
CA GLU A 162 17.99 -12.34 -16.60
C GLU A 162 17.06 -13.37 -15.93
N CYS A 163 17.26 -14.66 -16.23
CA CYS A 163 16.50 -15.74 -15.60
C CYS A 163 16.68 -15.77 -14.08
N ARG A 164 17.88 -15.46 -13.57
CA ARG A 164 18.15 -15.37 -12.14
C ARG A 164 17.35 -14.25 -11.49
N TYR A 165 17.33 -13.05 -12.07
CA TYR A 165 16.55 -11.93 -11.53
C TYR A 165 15.05 -12.18 -11.59
N LYS A 166 14.56 -12.77 -12.69
CA LYS A 166 13.17 -13.22 -12.79
C LYS A 166 12.81 -14.22 -11.69
N LYS A 167 13.67 -15.20 -11.41
CA LYS A 167 13.48 -16.15 -10.30
C LYS A 167 13.44 -15.46 -8.93
N LEU A 168 14.33 -14.49 -8.68
CA LEU A 168 14.33 -13.70 -7.44
C LEU A 168 13.03 -12.91 -7.27
N MET A 169 12.53 -12.28 -8.35
CA MET A 169 11.24 -11.59 -8.32
C MET A 169 10.09 -12.56 -8.00
N CYS A 170 10.10 -13.76 -8.60
CA CYS A 170 9.11 -14.80 -8.31
C CYS A 170 9.19 -15.38 -6.89
N MET A 171 10.23 -15.08 -6.10
CA MET A 171 10.26 -15.43 -4.68
C MET A 171 9.25 -14.62 -3.87
N VAL A 172 8.83 -13.45 -4.37
CA VAL A 172 7.73 -12.69 -3.79
C VAL A 172 6.42 -13.31 -4.26
N ASP A 173 5.79 -14.06 -3.36
CA ASP A 173 4.49 -14.65 -3.62
C ASP A 173 3.39 -13.59 -3.45
N LEU A 174 2.94 -13.03 -4.59
CA LEU A 174 1.87 -12.04 -4.60
C LEU A 174 0.51 -12.58 -4.09
N THR A 175 0.35 -13.90 -3.95
CA THR A 175 -0.90 -14.50 -3.44
C THR A 175 -0.98 -14.50 -1.91
N LYS A 176 0.12 -14.21 -1.22
CA LYS A 176 0.20 -14.18 0.24
C LYS A 176 0.28 -12.76 0.73
N ASP A 177 -0.60 -12.41 1.65
CA ASP A 177 -0.49 -11.16 2.43
C ASP A 177 -0.56 -9.87 1.60
N PHE A 178 -0.98 -9.96 0.32
CA PHE A 178 -1.23 -8.81 -0.55
C PHE A 178 -2.72 -8.60 -0.76
N PHE A 179 -3.14 -7.35 -0.59
CA PHE A 179 -4.52 -6.93 -0.79
C PHE A 179 -4.59 -5.53 -1.37
N PHE A 180 -5.73 -5.22 -1.98
CA PHE A 180 -5.98 -3.95 -2.63
C PHE A 180 -7.48 -3.68 -2.71
N SER A 181 -7.83 -2.43 -3.02
CA SER A 181 -9.17 -2.05 -3.45
C SER A 181 -9.07 -1.15 -4.67
N TYR A 182 -10.10 -1.17 -5.51
CA TYR A 182 -10.16 -0.30 -6.67
C TYR A 182 -10.76 1.07 -6.36
N SER A 183 -11.62 1.13 -5.34
CA SER A 183 -12.41 2.32 -5.01
C SER A 183 -12.09 2.88 -3.63
N TYR A 184 -11.21 2.23 -2.86
CA TYR A 184 -10.81 2.67 -1.52
C TYR A 184 -9.29 2.70 -1.39
N HIS A 185 -8.77 3.76 -0.79
CA HIS A 185 -7.34 3.92 -0.54
C HIS A 185 -6.92 3.13 0.71
N ILE A 186 -6.86 1.81 0.55
CA ILE A 186 -6.55 0.86 1.63
C ILE A 186 -5.14 1.03 2.23
N MET A 187 -4.25 1.76 1.53
CA MET A 187 -2.93 2.15 2.02
C MET A 187 -2.95 3.29 3.06
N ARG A 188 -4.08 3.96 3.23
CA ARG A 188 -4.30 5.01 4.24
C ARG A 188 -5.19 4.46 5.37
N SER A 189 -5.10 5.08 6.56
CA SER A 189 -6.07 4.84 7.63
C SER A 189 -7.43 5.43 7.28
N LEU A 190 -8.49 4.93 7.91
CA LEU A 190 -9.85 5.45 7.78
C LEU A 190 -9.91 6.93 8.09
N GLN A 191 -9.27 7.38 9.18
CA GLN A 191 -9.24 8.79 9.56
C GLN A 191 -8.70 9.66 8.42
N LYS A 192 -7.60 9.26 7.77
CA LYS A 192 -7.04 10.02 6.63
C LYS A 192 -7.95 10.00 5.41
N ASN A 193 -8.58 8.86 5.14
CA ASN A 193 -9.53 8.77 4.03
C ASN A 193 -10.79 9.61 4.25
N MET A 194 -11.18 9.87 5.50
CA MET A 194 -12.35 10.68 5.84
C MET A 194 -12.04 12.17 6.01
N CYS A 195 -10.84 12.52 6.49
CA CYS A 195 -10.47 13.90 6.81
C CYS A 195 -9.70 14.62 5.69
N ASP A 196 -8.97 13.89 4.84
CA ASP A 196 -8.21 14.51 3.75
C ASP A 196 -9.14 14.79 2.56
N ASN A 197 -9.65 16.02 2.46
CA ASN A 197 -10.44 16.51 1.33
C ASN A 197 -9.61 16.74 0.03
N GLU A 198 -8.38 16.21 -0.06
CA GLU A 198 -7.51 16.40 -1.23
C GLU A 198 -8.04 15.58 -2.42
N THR A 199 -8.87 16.23 -3.24
CA THR A 199 -9.63 15.68 -4.36
C THR A 199 -8.82 15.42 -5.65
N GLY A 200 -7.49 15.60 -5.66
CA GLY A 200 -6.75 15.67 -6.93
C GLY A 200 -5.69 14.60 -7.18
N GLN A 201 -4.94 14.19 -6.16
CA GLN A 201 -3.80 13.29 -6.35
C GLN A 201 -3.82 12.17 -5.33
N VAL A 202 -4.20 10.97 -5.79
CA VAL A 202 -4.07 9.77 -4.97
C VAL A 202 -2.57 9.58 -4.68
N PRO A 203 -2.12 9.60 -3.41
CA PRO A 203 -0.70 9.47 -3.10
C PRO A 203 -0.33 7.99 -3.20
N TYR A 204 -0.12 7.55 -4.43
CA TYR A 204 0.47 6.25 -4.64
C TYR A 204 1.94 6.20 -4.22
N ASP A 205 2.56 7.36 -3.96
CA ASP A 205 3.88 7.46 -3.32
C ASP A 205 3.80 7.43 -1.78
N THR A 206 2.99 6.51 -1.24
CA THR A 206 3.02 6.23 0.20
C THR A 206 3.99 5.09 0.49
N MET A 207 4.44 5.02 1.74
CA MET A 207 5.26 3.91 2.21
C MET A 207 4.53 2.56 2.21
N PHE A 208 3.21 2.55 2.11
CA PHE A 208 2.38 1.34 2.15
C PHE A 208 1.97 0.81 0.78
N VAL A 209 2.27 1.53 -0.31
CA VAL A 209 2.08 1.03 -1.68
C VAL A 209 3.31 0.23 -2.08
N TRP A 210 3.25 -1.07 -1.88
CA TRP A 210 4.38 -1.98 -2.10
C TRP A 210 4.90 -1.93 -3.55
N ASN A 211 3.98 -1.90 -4.52
CA ASN A 211 4.31 -1.89 -5.94
C ASN A 211 4.56 -0.50 -6.53
N GLU A 212 4.81 0.54 -5.71
CA GLU A 212 5.03 1.92 -6.20
C GLU A 212 6.08 1.96 -7.31
N PHE A 213 7.25 1.35 -7.08
CA PHE A 213 8.34 1.28 -8.05
C PHE A 213 7.91 0.64 -9.38
N LEU A 214 7.17 -0.49 -9.31
CA LEU A 214 6.70 -1.22 -10.50
C LEU A 214 5.71 -0.39 -11.32
N THR A 215 4.91 0.43 -10.66
CA THR A 215 3.89 1.27 -11.30
C THR A 215 4.38 2.65 -11.72
N ARG A 216 5.57 3.07 -11.29
CA ARG A 216 6.08 4.43 -11.50
C ARG A 216 6.17 4.80 -12.98
N GLY A 217 6.75 3.93 -13.80
CA GLY A 217 6.92 4.19 -15.23
C GLY A 217 5.60 4.46 -15.95
N ILE A 218 4.64 3.54 -15.83
CA ILE A 218 3.32 3.71 -16.45
C ILE A 218 2.55 4.92 -15.91
N ARG A 219 2.64 5.22 -14.61
CA ARG A 219 1.95 6.37 -14.02
C ARG A 219 2.52 7.70 -14.48
N ASN A 220 3.83 7.79 -14.66
CA ASN A 220 4.48 9.00 -15.18
C ASN A 220 4.13 9.25 -16.66
N ILE A 221 3.82 8.19 -17.42
CA ILE A 221 3.47 8.30 -18.84
C ILE A 221 1.98 8.64 -19.03
N ILE A 222 1.09 7.94 -18.32
CA ILE A 222 -0.37 8.06 -18.52
C ILE A 222 -1.00 9.12 -17.61
N CYS A 223 -0.36 9.43 -16.47
CA CYS A 223 -0.86 10.37 -15.47
C CYS A 223 -2.23 9.99 -14.86
N ASN A 224 -2.59 8.70 -14.87
CA ASN A 224 -3.75 8.18 -14.14
C ASN A 224 -3.47 6.79 -13.54
N THR A 225 -4.49 6.24 -12.87
CA THR A 225 -4.36 5.01 -12.08
C THR A 225 -5.32 3.91 -12.50
N PHE A 226 -6.17 4.14 -13.51
CA PHE A 226 -7.24 3.22 -13.90
C PHE A 226 -6.76 1.81 -14.29
N TRP A 227 -5.53 1.72 -14.79
CA TRP A 227 -4.92 0.47 -15.26
C TRP A 227 -4.18 -0.29 -14.15
N THR A 228 -3.77 0.40 -13.09
CA THR A 228 -2.90 -0.12 -12.04
C THR A 228 -3.62 -0.25 -10.71
N VAL A 229 -3.15 -1.14 -9.84
CA VAL A 229 -3.67 -1.24 -8.47
C VAL A 229 -2.62 -0.82 -7.44
N ALA A 230 -3.03 -0.25 -6.31
CA ALA A 230 -2.15 -0.06 -5.15
C ALA A 230 -2.14 -1.35 -4.33
N LEU A 231 -1.03 -2.09 -4.36
CA LEU A 231 -0.87 -3.26 -3.52
C LEU A 231 -0.36 -2.86 -2.15
N VAL A 232 -1.08 -3.29 -1.12
CA VAL A 232 -0.64 -3.23 0.27
C VAL A 232 -0.18 -4.61 0.69
N TYR A 233 0.98 -4.65 1.35
CA TYR A 233 1.53 -5.87 1.93
C TYR A 233 1.30 -5.89 3.45
N GLY A 234 0.80 -7.01 3.98
CA GLY A 234 0.56 -7.19 5.40
C GLY A 234 -0.61 -8.12 5.68
N PHE A 235 -1.58 -7.68 6.49
CA PHE A 235 -2.68 -8.55 6.92
C PHE A 235 -4.02 -7.86 6.72
N PHE A 236 -5.03 -8.62 6.31
CA PHE A 236 -6.41 -8.17 6.30
C PHE A 236 -7.31 -9.32 6.76
N LYS A 237 -8.16 -9.06 7.75
CA LYS A 237 -9.23 -9.96 8.16
C LYS A 237 -10.44 -9.15 8.57
N GLN A 238 -11.61 -9.61 8.13
CA GLN A 238 -12.87 -9.08 8.59
C GLN A 238 -13.73 -10.21 9.14
N SER A 239 -14.45 -9.92 10.22
CA SER A 239 -15.40 -10.82 10.86
C SER A 239 -16.66 -10.04 11.23
N SER A 240 -17.81 -10.66 11.01
CA SER A 240 -19.09 -10.17 11.53
C SER A 240 -19.30 -10.71 12.94
N ILE A 241 -19.70 -9.84 13.86
CA ILE A 241 -20.00 -10.16 15.26
C ILE A 241 -21.39 -9.62 15.59
N SER A 242 -22.10 -10.30 16.49
CA SER A 242 -23.38 -9.85 17.03
C SER A 242 -23.26 -9.69 18.54
N ILE A 243 -23.66 -8.52 19.05
CA ILE A 243 -23.61 -8.20 20.48
C ILE A 243 -24.94 -7.54 20.84
N SER A 244 -25.68 -8.14 21.78
CA SER A 244 -26.96 -7.60 22.28
C SER A 244 -27.96 -7.24 21.15
N GLY A 245 -28.06 -8.09 20.12
CA GLY A 245 -28.97 -7.88 18.99
C GLY A 245 -28.49 -6.89 17.92
N ARG A 246 -27.31 -6.28 18.11
CA ARG A 246 -26.67 -5.38 17.14
C ARG A 246 -25.61 -6.13 16.34
N TYR A 247 -25.48 -5.83 15.05
CA TYR A 247 -24.51 -6.47 14.15
C TYR A 247 -23.37 -5.50 13.85
N PHE A 248 -22.14 -5.99 13.98
CA PHE A 248 -20.95 -5.23 13.70
C PHE A 248 -20.02 -5.99 12.75
N LYS A 249 -19.31 -5.24 11.92
CA LYS A 249 -18.16 -5.73 11.16
C LYS A 249 -16.89 -5.23 11.83
N LEU A 250 -16.08 -6.16 12.32
CA LEU A 250 -14.75 -5.91 12.84
C LEU A 250 -13.73 -6.22 11.73
N ALA A 251 -12.99 -5.22 11.28
CA ALA A 251 -11.87 -5.39 10.36
C ALA A 251 -10.54 -5.08 11.07
N LEU A 252 -9.57 -5.98 10.90
CA LEU A 252 -8.19 -5.80 11.33
C LEU A 252 -7.29 -5.74 10.10
N ILE A 253 -6.59 -4.63 9.95
CA ILE A 253 -5.72 -4.33 8.82
C ILE A 253 -4.32 -4.09 9.35
N ALA A 254 -3.31 -4.75 8.79
CA ALA A 254 -1.91 -4.43 9.04
C ALA A 254 -1.26 -4.05 7.72
N ARG A 255 -0.65 -2.87 7.65
CA ARG A 255 0.05 -2.33 6.48
C ARG A 255 1.53 -2.27 6.78
N ARG A 256 2.35 -3.02 6.03
CA ARG A 256 3.80 -3.04 6.19
C ARG A 256 4.45 -2.06 5.22
N SER A 257 5.36 -1.25 5.74
CA SER A 257 6.15 -0.32 4.96
C SER A 257 7.04 -1.03 3.93
N ARG A 258 7.11 -0.47 2.72
CA ARG A 258 8.06 -0.87 1.66
C ARG A 258 9.48 -0.36 1.93
N HIS A 259 9.62 0.67 2.77
CA HIS A 259 10.92 1.27 3.04
C HIS A 259 11.73 0.44 4.03
N TYR A 260 13.05 0.42 3.80
CA TYR A 260 14.00 -0.34 4.60
C TYR A 260 13.57 -1.80 4.85
N ALA A 261 12.87 -2.36 3.87
CA ALA A 261 12.43 -3.75 3.86
C ALA A 261 13.63 -4.69 3.67
N GLY A 262 13.54 -5.88 4.25
CA GLY A 262 14.53 -6.93 4.11
C GLY A 262 14.26 -8.09 5.04
N MET A 263 15.07 -9.14 4.90
CA MET A 263 14.97 -10.32 5.74
C MET A 263 15.27 -9.98 7.20
N ARG A 264 14.58 -10.67 8.12
CA ARG A 264 14.84 -10.62 9.56
C ARG A 264 16.34 -10.90 9.78
N TYR A 265 16.99 -10.11 10.65
CA TYR A 265 18.43 -10.10 10.95
C TYR A 265 19.34 -9.36 9.94
N LEU A 266 18.98 -9.30 8.65
CA LEU A 266 19.72 -8.51 7.66
C LEU A 266 19.35 -7.02 7.67
N LYS A 267 18.11 -6.70 8.07
CA LYS A 267 17.62 -5.33 8.24
C LYS A 267 16.96 -5.20 9.62
N ARG A 268 17.60 -4.46 10.52
CA ARG A 268 17.10 -4.04 11.83
C ARG A 268 17.48 -2.57 12.05
N GLY A 269 16.81 -1.93 12.99
CA GLY A 269 17.09 -0.54 13.30
C GLY A 269 16.53 0.45 12.29
N VAL A 270 17.19 1.60 12.20
CA VAL A 270 16.85 2.72 11.33
C VAL A 270 17.89 2.90 10.23
N ASN A 271 17.49 3.48 9.10
CA ASN A 271 18.41 3.99 8.08
C ASN A 271 18.64 5.50 8.21
N GLU A 272 19.57 6.03 7.42
CA GLU A 272 19.92 7.47 7.41
C GLU A 272 18.74 8.41 7.09
N LYS A 273 17.68 7.90 6.46
CA LYS A 273 16.46 8.65 6.14
C LYS A 273 15.37 8.55 7.22
N GLY A 274 15.68 7.99 8.40
CA GLY A 274 14.71 7.83 9.49
C GLY A 274 13.67 6.72 9.26
N ARG A 275 13.89 5.81 8.30
CA ARG A 275 12.98 4.68 8.03
C ARG A 275 13.43 3.46 8.81
N VAL A 276 12.55 2.95 9.67
CA VAL A 276 12.83 1.76 10.48
C VAL A 276 12.44 0.48 9.77
N ALA A 277 13.16 -0.61 10.08
CA ALA A 277 12.82 -1.92 9.55
C ALA A 277 11.54 -2.43 10.21
N ASN A 278 10.74 -3.19 9.47
CA ASN A 278 9.47 -3.76 9.96
C ASN A 278 8.51 -2.72 10.55
N ASP A 279 8.46 -1.52 9.98
CA ASP A 279 7.43 -0.52 10.25
C ASP A 279 6.08 -1.03 9.74
N VAL A 280 5.15 -1.24 10.67
CA VAL A 280 3.80 -1.76 10.43
C VAL A 280 2.78 -0.86 11.13
N GLU A 281 1.80 -0.41 10.38
CA GLU A 281 0.60 0.27 10.89
C GLU A 281 -0.54 -0.76 10.98
N THR A 282 -1.04 -0.98 12.19
CA THR A 282 -2.19 -1.84 12.46
C THR A 282 -3.39 -0.96 12.73
N GLU A 283 -4.50 -1.24 12.06
CA GLU A 283 -5.75 -0.53 12.21
C GLU A 283 -6.89 -1.50 12.48
N GLN A 284 -7.63 -1.20 13.53
CA GLN A 284 -8.89 -1.85 13.86
C GLN A 284 -10.03 -0.93 13.44
N ILE A 285 -10.94 -1.42 12.61
CA ILE A 285 -12.15 -0.71 12.22
C ILE A 285 -13.35 -1.51 12.73
N VAL A 286 -14.28 -0.84 13.42
CA VAL A 286 -15.58 -1.41 13.80
C VAL A 286 -16.65 -0.58 13.12
N VAL A 287 -17.47 -1.25 12.32
CA VAL A 287 -18.64 -0.66 11.66
C VAL A 287 -19.87 -1.33 12.23
N GLU A 288 -20.84 -0.55 12.70
CA GLU A 288 -22.17 -1.06 12.99
C GLU A 288 -22.99 -1.10 11.70
N ASP A 289 -23.66 -2.22 11.43
CA ASP A 289 -24.60 -2.30 10.31
C ASP A 289 -25.75 -1.31 10.56
N ALA A 290 -25.95 -0.38 9.63
CA ALA A 290 -26.90 0.70 9.80
C ALA A 290 -28.33 0.16 9.97
N VAL A 291 -29.02 0.61 11.01
CA VAL A 291 -30.47 0.48 11.16
C VAL A 291 -31.12 1.53 10.26
N GLU A 292 -32.18 1.17 9.53
CA GLU A 292 -32.88 2.10 8.62
C GLU A 292 -33.18 3.44 9.31
N GLY A 293 -32.80 4.55 8.66
CA GLY A 293 -33.03 5.90 9.16
C GLY A 293 -31.93 6.48 10.07
N PHE A 294 -30.88 5.72 10.43
CA PHE A 294 -29.78 6.20 11.28
C PHE A 294 -28.44 6.26 10.54
N PRO A 295 -27.55 7.21 10.89
CA PRO A 295 -26.21 7.28 10.32
C PRO A 295 -25.39 6.05 10.73
N MET A 296 -24.58 5.55 9.79
CA MET A 296 -23.64 4.46 10.05
C MET A 296 -22.62 4.87 11.12
N GLN A 297 -22.52 4.09 12.20
CA GLN A 297 -21.51 4.30 13.23
C GLN A 297 -20.24 3.55 12.86
N ILE A 298 -19.13 4.27 12.82
CA ILE A 298 -17.82 3.71 12.50
C ILE A 298 -16.76 4.24 13.47
N SER A 299 -15.88 3.35 13.91
CA SER A 299 -14.70 3.69 14.70
C SER A 299 -13.45 3.10 14.06
N SER A 300 -12.34 3.82 14.15
CA SER A 300 -11.02 3.32 13.74
C SER A 300 -9.99 3.64 14.81
N VAL A 301 -9.16 2.66 15.13
CA VAL A 301 -8.03 2.80 16.05
C VAL A 301 -6.78 2.30 15.36
N VAL A 302 -5.75 3.15 15.33
CA VAL A 302 -4.47 2.86 14.67
C VAL A 302 -3.36 2.73 15.71
N GLN A 303 -2.50 1.73 15.53
CA GLN A 303 -1.29 1.51 16.30
C GLN A 303 -0.11 1.28 15.35
N ASN A 304 1.07 1.77 15.72
CA ASN A 304 2.30 1.52 14.96
C ASN A 304 3.26 0.61 15.72
N ARG A 305 3.92 -0.29 14.99
CA ARG A 305 5.00 -1.12 15.49
C ARG A 305 6.16 -1.07 14.50
N GLY A 306 7.36 -0.79 15.00
CA GLY A 306 8.59 -0.74 14.20
C GLY A 306 9.79 -1.34 14.93
N SER A 307 10.91 -1.48 14.22
CA SER A 307 12.19 -1.71 14.90
C SER A 307 12.58 -0.50 15.73
N ILE A 308 13.31 -0.72 16.83
CA ILE A 308 13.89 0.35 17.65
C ILE A 308 14.71 1.26 16.74
N PRO A 309 14.44 2.58 16.70
CA PRO A 309 15.00 3.53 15.72
C PRO A 309 16.46 3.91 16.03
N LEU A 310 17.33 2.92 16.22
CA LEU A 310 18.78 3.09 16.39
C LEU A 310 19.50 2.40 15.23
N PHE A 311 20.78 2.72 15.02
CA PHE A 311 21.61 1.95 14.10
C PHE A 311 22.13 0.70 14.80
N TRP A 312 21.55 -0.46 14.48
CA TRP A 312 21.98 -1.73 15.08
C TRP A 312 21.76 -2.91 14.15
N SER A 313 22.60 -3.93 14.33
CA SER A 313 22.55 -5.17 13.59
C SER A 313 22.56 -6.37 14.53
N GLN A 314 22.19 -7.52 13.98
CA GLN A 314 22.25 -8.78 14.69
C GLN A 314 22.64 -9.85 13.68
N GLU A 315 23.94 -10.11 13.55
CA GLU A 315 24.46 -11.01 12.52
C GLU A 315 24.21 -12.47 12.89
N THR A 316 23.38 -13.15 12.10
CA THR A 316 23.11 -14.58 12.27
C THR A 316 24.28 -15.42 11.79
N SER A 317 24.78 -16.31 12.66
CA SER A 317 25.67 -17.42 12.29
C SER A 317 24.95 -18.75 12.47
N ARG A 318 25.23 -19.75 11.63
CA ARG A 318 24.65 -21.10 11.74
C ARG A 318 24.96 -21.77 13.09
N LEU A 319 26.02 -21.32 13.77
CA LEU A 319 26.46 -21.84 15.06
C LEU A 319 25.82 -21.11 16.26
N ASN A 320 25.27 -19.90 16.06
CA ASN A 320 24.76 -19.06 17.12
C ASN A 320 23.23 -18.97 17.06
N ILE A 321 22.56 -19.77 17.88
CA ILE A 321 21.09 -19.82 17.99
C ILE A 321 20.49 -18.46 18.41
N LYS A 322 21.24 -17.65 19.18
CA LYS A 322 20.86 -16.28 19.55
C LYS A 322 22.04 -15.34 19.29
N PRO A 323 22.11 -14.72 18.10
CA PRO A 323 23.19 -13.81 17.76
C PRO A 323 23.17 -12.57 18.65
N ASP A 324 24.35 -12.02 18.93
CA ASP A 324 24.49 -10.83 19.77
C ASP A 324 24.08 -9.56 18.99
N ILE A 325 23.69 -8.53 19.73
CA ILE A 325 23.27 -7.24 19.17
C ILE A 325 24.47 -6.30 19.14
N THR A 326 24.74 -5.73 17.97
CA THR A 326 25.81 -4.75 17.78
C THR A 326 25.19 -3.39 17.49
N LEU A 327 25.44 -2.44 18.38
CA LEU A 327 25.11 -1.03 18.17
C LEU A 327 26.18 -0.35 17.34
N SER A 328 25.75 0.49 16.40
CA SER A 328 26.63 1.33 15.61
C SER A 328 26.62 2.75 16.16
N LYS A 329 27.78 3.24 16.59
CA LYS A 329 27.96 4.63 17.08
C LYS A 329 28.10 5.66 15.95
N ARG A 330 27.52 5.38 14.78
CA ARG A 330 27.63 6.23 13.58
C ARG A 330 26.84 7.53 13.70
N ASP A 331 25.82 7.56 14.54
CA ASP A 331 24.93 8.71 14.74
C ASP A 331 24.98 9.15 16.20
N GLN A 332 25.95 10.00 16.53
CA GLN A 332 26.13 10.51 17.88
C GLN A 332 25.06 11.52 18.29
N THR A 333 24.39 12.16 17.32
CA THR A 333 23.36 13.20 17.54
C THR A 333 21.94 12.68 17.38
N TYR A 334 21.78 11.36 17.16
CA TYR A 334 20.49 10.69 16.96
C TYR A 334 19.64 11.32 15.83
N LYS A 335 20.29 11.83 14.77
CA LYS A 335 19.62 12.47 13.64
C LYS A 335 18.61 11.54 12.96
N ALA A 336 18.98 10.28 12.72
CA ALA A 336 18.08 9.32 12.08
C ALA A 336 16.88 8.98 12.98
N THR A 337 17.11 8.88 14.28
CA THR A 337 16.06 8.69 15.30
C THR A 337 15.09 9.87 15.30
N ARG A 338 15.60 11.10 15.23
CA ARG A 338 14.78 12.31 15.17
C ARG A 338 13.91 12.34 13.92
N LEU A 339 14.49 12.10 12.74
CA LEU A 339 13.74 12.00 11.47
C LEU A 339 12.63 10.94 11.53
N HIS A 340 12.86 9.83 12.24
CA HIS A 340 11.85 8.81 12.44
C HIS A 340 10.65 9.34 13.24
N PHE A 341 10.89 9.98 14.39
CA PHE A 341 9.82 10.52 15.23
C PHE A 341 9.12 11.72 14.61
N GLU A 342 9.83 12.58 13.87
CA GLU A 342 9.21 13.62 13.04
C GLU A 342 8.26 12.99 12.00
N ASN A 343 8.63 11.87 11.39
CA ASN A 343 7.74 11.17 10.46
C ASN A 343 6.51 10.60 11.16
N LEU A 344 6.64 10.05 12.38
CA LEU A 344 5.52 9.56 13.17
C LEU A 344 4.60 10.69 13.59
N SER A 345 5.15 11.79 14.10
CA SER A 345 4.40 12.99 14.50
C SER A 345 3.61 13.58 13.31
N LYS A 346 4.23 13.69 12.13
CA LYS A 346 3.53 14.09 10.89
C LYS A 346 2.40 13.13 10.49
N ARG A 347 2.50 11.85 10.85
CA ARG A 347 1.52 10.83 10.43
C ARG A 347 0.36 10.66 11.39
N TYR A 348 0.60 10.84 12.69
CA TYR A 348 -0.34 10.46 13.75
C TYR A 348 -0.59 11.59 14.76
N GLY A 349 0.11 12.72 14.65
CA GLY A 349 0.05 13.82 15.62
C GLY A 349 0.87 13.56 16.87
N ASN A 350 0.71 14.47 17.84
CA ASN A 350 1.33 14.40 19.17
C ASN A 350 0.24 14.22 20.24
N PRO A 351 0.59 13.64 21.41
CA PRO A 351 1.90 13.09 21.76
C PRO A 351 2.13 11.69 21.17
N ILE A 352 3.39 11.37 20.84
CA ILE A 352 3.80 10.00 20.52
C ILE A 352 4.12 9.24 21.82
N ILE A 353 3.39 8.15 22.07
CA ILE A 353 3.61 7.25 23.21
C ILE A 353 4.37 6.01 22.75
N ILE A 354 5.55 5.81 23.31
CA ILE A 354 6.45 4.70 23.00
C ILE A 354 6.31 3.66 24.09
N LEU A 355 5.74 2.50 23.76
CA LEU A 355 5.71 1.34 24.65
C LEU A 355 6.90 0.42 24.37
N ASN A 356 7.87 0.38 25.28
CA ASN A 356 9.09 -0.40 25.15
C ASN A 356 9.05 -1.66 26.04
N LEU A 357 8.99 -2.83 25.40
CA LEU A 357 8.88 -4.14 26.06
C LEU A 357 10.21 -4.92 26.18
N ILE A 358 11.35 -4.23 26.01
CA ILE A 358 12.68 -4.86 26.14
C ILE A 358 12.84 -5.47 27.55
N LYS A 359 13.52 -6.61 27.67
CA LYS A 359 13.80 -7.20 28.98
C LYS A 359 14.76 -6.33 29.80
N THR A 360 14.48 -6.20 31.10
CA THR A 360 15.33 -5.44 32.03
C THR A 360 16.48 -6.28 32.55
N HIS A 361 16.21 -7.53 32.94
CA HIS A 361 17.23 -8.44 33.48
C HIS A 361 17.47 -9.59 32.52
N GLU A 362 18.69 -9.64 32.00
CA GLU A 362 19.17 -10.73 31.16
C GLU A 362 20.47 -11.26 31.74
N LYS A 363 20.65 -12.60 31.73
CA LYS A 363 21.92 -13.22 32.17
C LYS A 363 23.11 -12.77 31.31
N LYS A 364 22.87 -12.50 30.03
CA LYS A 364 23.82 -11.90 29.10
C LYS A 364 23.17 -10.62 28.53
N PRO A 365 23.76 -9.43 28.71
CA PRO A 365 23.16 -8.19 28.24
C PRO A 365 23.09 -8.20 26.71
N ARG A 366 21.87 -8.15 26.17
CA ARG A 366 21.65 -8.15 24.72
C ARG A 366 20.70 -7.04 24.34
N GLU A 367 19.44 -7.17 24.74
CA GLU A 367 18.42 -6.17 24.46
C GLU A 367 18.56 -4.99 25.43
N SER A 368 19.06 -5.23 26.65
CA SER A 368 19.31 -4.18 27.64
C SER A 368 20.24 -3.07 27.13
N VAL A 369 21.17 -3.38 26.23
CA VAL A 369 22.06 -2.40 25.60
C VAL A 369 21.27 -1.46 24.67
N LEU A 370 20.33 -2.00 23.88
CA LEU A 370 19.42 -1.18 23.06
C LEU A 370 18.52 -0.32 23.92
N ARG A 371 18.07 -0.84 25.07
CA ARG A 371 17.21 -0.08 25.99
C ARG A 371 17.90 1.18 26.49
N THR A 372 19.14 1.05 26.98
CA THR A 372 19.90 2.18 27.51
C THR A 372 20.13 3.22 26.43
N GLU A 373 20.62 2.82 25.26
CA GLU A 373 20.84 3.80 24.18
C GLU A 373 19.56 4.41 23.64
N PHE A 374 18.45 3.65 23.62
CA PHE A 374 17.19 4.21 23.18
C PHE A 374 16.66 5.24 24.17
N ALA A 375 16.79 5.00 25.48
CA ALA A 375 16.46 6.00 26.50
C ALA A 375 17.30 7.28 26.34
N ASN A 376 18.62 7.15 26.15
CA ASN A 376 19.52 8.28 25.88
C ASN A 376 19.08 9.08 24.64
N ALA A 377 18.69 8.39 23.57
CA ALA A 377 18.22 9.03 22.36
C ALA A 377 16.92 9.81 22.57
N ILE A 378 15.96 9.25 23.34
CA ILE A 378 14.71 9.94 23.64
C ILE A 378 14.94 11.15 24.54
N GLU A 379 15.79 11.04 25.56
CA GLU A 379 16.15 12.17 26.42
C GLU A 379 16.81 13.29 25.62
N SER A 380 17.79 12.95 24.78
CA SER A 380 18.44 13.91 23.88
C SER A 380 17.45 14.60 22.94
N ILE A 381 16.47 13.89 22.40
CA ILE A 381 15.46 14.48 21.51
C ILE A 381 14.50 15.38 22.31
N ASN A 382 14.06 14.94 23.49
CA ASN A 382 13.11 15.67 24.32
C ASN A 382 13.68 16.98 24.89
N ASN A 383 14.99 17.10 25.03
CA ASN A 383 15.67 18.34 25.43
C ASN A 383 15.46 19.47 24.41
N ASP A 384 15.25 19.12 23.13
CA ASP A 384 15.03 20.09 22.05
C ASP A 384 13.53 20.37 21.78
N LEU A 385 12.61 19.69 22.48
CA LEU A 385 11.18 19.75 22.23
C LEU A 385 10.41 20.44 23.36
N SER A 386 9.35 21.18 23.01
CA SER A 386 8.40 21.72 23.97
C SER A 386 7.60 20.60 24.65
N GLU A 387 7.06 20.87 25.85
CA GLU A 387 6.42 19.83 26.67
C GLU A 387 5.29 19.07 25.95
N GLU A 388 4.49 19.78 25.14
CA GLU A 388 3.40 19.20 24.35
C GLU A 388 3.90 18.21 23.28
N HIS A 389 5.10 18.44 22.75
CA HIS A 389 5.69 17.67 21.65
C HIS A 389 6.64 16.57 22.15
N ARG A 390 6.91 16.50 23.46
CA ARG A 390 7.80 15.49 24.03
C ARG A 390 7.29 14.08 23.79
N LEU A 391 8.23 13.21 23.44
CA LEU A 391 8.01 11.77 23.29
C LEU A 391 7.80 11.16 24.68
N LYS A 392 6.69 10.45 24.86
CA LYS A 392 6.35 9.76 26.12
C LYS A 392 6.91 8.34 26.08
N PHE A 393 8.04 8.12 26.74
CA PHE A 393 8.70 6.82 26.79
C PHE A 393 8.25 5.99 28.00
N LEU A 394 7.54 4.90 27.75
CA LEU A 394 7.02 3.98 28.76
C LEU A 394 7.70 2.62 28.60
N HIS A 395 8.48 2.24 29.60
CA HIS A 395 9.11 0.92 29.64
C HIS A 395 8.26 -0.06 30.46
N TRP A 396 7.98 -1.24 29.91
CA TRP A 396 7.20 -2.28 30.57
C TRP A 396 7.82 -3.66 30.36
N ASP A 397 8.36 -4.26 31.43
CA ASP A 397 8.94 -5.61 31.38
C ASP A 397 7.88 -6.66 31.75
N LEU A 398 7.38 -7.38 30.74
CA LEU A 398 6.37 -8.43 30.88
C LEU A 398 6.84 -9.68 31.66
N HIS A 399 8.10 -9.74 32.09
CA HIS A 399 8.56 -10.81 32.98
C HIS A 399 8.57 -10.42 34.45
N LYS A 400 8.39 -9.12 34.76
CA LYS A 400 8.30 -8.61 36.14
C LYS A 400 6.85 -8.46 36.62
N HIS A 401 5.92 -8.41 35.67
CA HIS A 401 4.48 -8.36 35.86
C HIS A 401 3.88 -9.58 35.17
#